data_AF-A0A327MB71-F1
#
_entry.id   AF-A0A327MB71-F1
#
_cell.length_a   1.000
_cell.length_b   1.000
_cell.length_c   1.000
_cell.angle_alpha   90.00
_cell.angle_beta   90.00
_cell.angle_gamma   90.00
#
_symmetry.space_group_name_H-M   'P 1'
#
loop_
_entity.id
_entity.type
_entity.pdbx_description
1 polymer ?
#
loop_
_entity_poly.entity_id
_entity_poly.type
_entity_poly.pdbx_seq_one_letter_code
_entity_poly.pdbx_strand_id
1 'polypeptide(L)' 'MILYVDGDACPVREEVFRVATRLGLPVRVVSNGSRPVRPPGLPNVEMVVVAAGPDAADWLCP' A
#
# COMPACT_ATOMS: atom_id res chain seq x y z
N MET A 1 -4.26 10.52 -10.29
CA MET A 1 -4.90 9.92 -9.10
C MET A 1 -4.04 8.74 -8.67
N ILE A 2 -3.57 8.69 -7.43
CA ILE A 2 -2.71 7.59 -6.90
C ILE A 2 -3.42 7.02 -5.68
N LEU A 3 -3.58 5.69 -5.65
CA LEU A 3 -4.19 4.98 -4.52
C LEU A 3 -3.13 4.69 -3.48
N TYR A 4 -3.39 5.02 -2.21
CA TYR A 4 -2.50 4.71 -1.10
C TYR A 4 -3.12 3.58 -0.26
N VAL A 5 -2.32 2.59 0.08
CA VAL A 5 -2.77 1.40 0.82
C VAL A 5 -1.81 1.15 1.97
N ASP A 6 -2.35 0.94 3.17
CA ASP A 6 -1.56 0.47 4.30
C ASP A 6 -1.12 -0.98 4.08
N GLY A 7 0.19 -1.20 4.10
CA GLY A 7 0.83 -2.49 3.94
C GLY A 7 0.83 -3.33 5.23
N ASP A 8 0.66 -2.74 6.40
CA ASP A 8 0.91 -3.44 7.67
C ASP A 8 -0.32 -4.17 8.20
N ALA A 9 -1.53 -3.63 8.05
CA ALA A 9 -2.73 -4.26 8.62
C ALA A 9 -3.95 -4.34 7.70
N CYS A 10 -3.88 -3.85 6.46
CA CYS A 10 -5.05 -3.78 5.60
C CYS A 10 -5.44 -5.15 4.99
N PRO A 11 -6.60 -5.76 5.36
CA PRO A 11 -7.02 -7.05 4.83
C PRO A 11 -7.45 -7.00 3.37
N VAL A 12 -7.75 -5.80 2.84
CA VAL A 12 -8.24 -5.60 1.46
C VAL A 12 -7.12 -5.26 0.46
N ARG A 13 -5.85 -5.39 0.85
CA ARG A 13 -4.70 -5.03 0.01
C ARG A 13 -4.66 -5.81 -1.32
N GLU A 14 -4.98 -7.11 -1.30
CA GLU A 14 -4.98 -7.95 -2.50
C GLU A 14 -6.09 -7.55 -3.49
N GLU A 15 -7.30 -7.28 -2.98
CA GLU A 15 -8.41 -6.70 -3.72
C GLU A 15 -8.01 -5.38 -4.40
N VAL A 16 -7.33 -4.48 -3.67
CA VAL A 16 -6.88 -3.21 -4.23
C VAL A 16 -5.89 -3.43 -5.37
N PHE A 17 -4.92 -4.34 -5.23
CA PHE A 17 -3.98 -4.66 -6.31
C PHE A 17 -4.70 -5.20 -7.55
N ARG A 18 -5.65 -6.13 -7.35
CA ARG A 18 -6.42 -6.73 -8.45
C ARG A 18 -7.23 -5.68 -9.21
N VAL A 19 -7.95 -4.83 -8.48
CA VAL A 19 -8.80 -3.78 -9.06
C VAL A 19 -7.95 -2.69 -9.73
N ALA A 20 -6.91 -2.22 -9.05
CA ALA A 20 -6.05 -1.17 -9.58
C ALA A 20 -5.29 -1.63 -10.82
N THR A 21 -4.83 -2.88 -10.87
CA THR A 21 -4.20 -3.46 -12.06
C THR A 21 -5.18 -3.52 -13.23
N ARG A 22 -6.43 -3.93 -12.99
CA ARG A 22 -7.47 -3.96 -14.03
C ARG A 22 -7.80 -2.56 -14.55
N LEU A 23 -7.77 -1.56 -13.69
CA LEU A 23 -8.11 -0.18 -14.02
C LEU A 23 -6.87 0.64 -14.49
N GLY A 24 -5.68 0.05 -14.49
CA GLY A 24 -4.43 0.76 -14.81
C GLY A 24 -4.10 1.89 -13.83
N LEU A 25 -4.60 1.81 -12.59
CA LEU A 25 -4.40 2.82 -11.57
C LEU A 25 -3.08 2.59 -10.82
N PRO A 26 -2.27 3.64 -10.61
CA PRO A 26 -1.07 3.54 -9.79
C PRO A 26 -1.43 3.40 -8.31
N VAL A 27 -0.78 2.44 -7.64
CA VAL A 27 -0.95 2.15 -6.20
C VAL A 27 0.38 2.32 -5.48
N ARG A 28 0.35 2.97 -4.32
CA ARG A 28 1.45 3.08 -3.39
C ARG A 28 1.10 2.36 -2.09
N VAL A 29 1.88 1.34 -1.78
CA VAL A 29 1.71 0.55 -0.56
C VAL A 29 2.65 1.11 0.48
N VAL A 30 2.10 1.75 1.51
CA VAL A 30 2.88 2.35 2.59
C VAL A 30 2.99 1.34 3.72
N SER A 31 4.20 1.00 4.14
CA SER A 31 4.43 0.09 5.27
C SER A 31 5.53 0.64 6.17
N ASN A 32 5.38 0.45 7.48
CA ASN A 32 6.35 0.82 8.50
C ASN A 32 7.35 -0.31 8.82
N GLY A 33 7.28 -1.43 8.09
CA GLY A 33 8.14 -2.60 8.30
C GLY A 33 7.76 -3.46 9.51
N SER A 34 6.63 -3.18 10.17
CA SER A 34 6.13 -4.01 11.28
C SER A 34 5.71 -5.42 10.82
N ARG A 35 5.34 -5.57 9.54
CA ARG A 35 5.14 -6.88 8.91
C ARG A 35 5.95 -6.98 7.62
N PRO A 36 6.50 -8.18 7.28
CA PRO A 36 7.14 -8.39 5.99
C PRO A 36 6.09 -8.30 4.88
N VAL A 37 6.04 -7.16 4.19
CA VAL A 37 5.18 -6.98 3.02
C VAL A 37 5.98 -7.37 1.78
N ARG A 38 5.51 -8.42 1.09
CA ARG A 38 6.13 -8.87 -0.16
C ARG A 38 5.69 -7.93 -1.29
N PRO A 39 6.64 -7.43 -2.12
CA PRO A 39 6.27 -6.65 -3.30
C PRO A 39 5.45 -7.52 -4.25
N PRO A 40 4.28 -7.04 -4.71
CA PRO A 40 3.40 -7.83 -5.58
C PRO A 40 3.96 -8.00 -7.01
N GLY A 41 5.06 -7.33 -7.36
CA GLY A 41 5.71 -7.46 -8.68
C GLY A 41 4.87 -6.90 -9.83
N LEU A 42 3.88 -6.05 -9.52
CA LEU A 42 2.98 -5.44 -10.49
C LEU A 42 3.57 -4.11 -10.99
N PRO A 43 3.47 -3.80 -12.28
CA PRO A 43 4.10 -2.60 -12.87
C PRO A 43 3.48 -1.29 -12.38
N ASN A 44 2.25 -1.33 -11.87
CA ASN A 44 1.50 -0.19 -11.37
C ASN A 44 1.43 -0.14 -9.84
N VAL A 45 2.17 -1.01 -9.13
CA VAL A 45 2.18 -1.04 -7.66
C VAL A 45 3.58 -0.81 -7.14
N GLU A 46 3.75 0.30 -6.42
CA GLU A 46 5.00 0.72 -5.80
C GLU A 46 4.93 0.51 -4.29
N MET A 47 5.99 -0.03 -3.69
CA MET A 47 6.11 -0.18 -2.25
C MET A 47 6.92 0.97 -1.66
N VAL A 48 6.32 1.67 -0.69
CA VAL A 48 6.92 2.78 0.05
C VAL A 48 7.10 2.33 1.51
N VAL A 49 8.34 2.10 1.91
CA VAL A 49 8.65 1.77 3.31
C VAL A 49 8.98 3.06 4.04
N VAL A 50 8.22 3.39 5.08
CA VAL A 50 8.44 4.55 5.94
C VAL A 50 9.03 4.11 7.27
N ALA A 51 9.85 4.96 7.90
CA ALA A 51 10.37 4.67 9.24
C ALA A 51 9.21 4.61 10.25
N ALA A 52 9.23 3.64 11.16
CA ALA A 52 8.19 3.45 12.16
C ALA A 52 8.03 4.70 13.04
N GLY A 53 6.90 5.40 12.86
CA GLY A 53 6.46 6.51 13.68
C GLY A 53 4.93 6.59 13.62
N PRO A 54 4.24 6.79 14.76
CA PRO A 54 2.78 6.79 14.84
C PRO A 54 2.11 7.80 13.89
N ASP A 55 2.78 8.91 13.56
CA ASP A 55 2.26 9.97 12.68
C ASP A 55 2.43 9.70 11.17
N ALA A 56 3.16 8.65 10.75
CA ALA A 56 3.46 8.45 9.33
C ALA A 56 2.34 7.75 8.55
N ALA A 57 1.44 7.05 9.24
CA ALA A 57 0.32 6.30 8.66
C ALA A 57 -1.07 6.86 9.06
N ASP A 58 -1.12 7.82 9.99
CA ASP A 58 -2.37 8.33 10.58
C ASP A 58 -3.17 9.25 9.65
N TRP A 59 -2.59 9.68 8.52
CA TRP A 59 -3.25 10.51 7.53
C TRP A 59 -4.06 9.73 6.48
N LEU A 60 -4.05 8.39 6.53
CA LEU A 60 -4.64 7.50 5.52
C LEU A 60 -5.99 6.87 5.93
N CYS A 61 -6.45 7.08 7.17
CA CYS A 61 -7.73 6.58 7.67
C CYS A 61 -8.66 7.73 8.09
N PRO A 62 -9.68 8.08 7.29
CA PRO A 62 -10.99 8.46 7.80
C PRO A 62 -11.87 7.23 8.07
#